data_AF-A0A947R2W5-F1
#
_entry.id   AF-A0A947R2W5-F1
#
_cell.length_a   1.000
_cell.length_b   1.000
_cell.length_c   1.000
_cell.angle_alpha   90.00
_cell.angle_beta   90.00
_cell.angle_gamma   90.00
#
_symmetry.space_group_name_H-M   'P 1'
#
loop_
_entity.id
_entity.type
_entity.pdbx_description
1 polymer ?
#
loop_
_entity_poly.entity_id
_entity_poly.type
_entity_poly.pdbx_seq_one_letter_code
_entity_poly.pdbx_strand_id
1 'polypeptide(L)'
;MQKKTDIMTPEKKMIREFPSFYGLLHLRNILVVIFVFMIARPGPALCTPPTENTDKLIIFLQQTVSPVSEAFSNSLLPEIQSLSAQMDIPVSIVDVNKYAPAEVAITPLIVFQNHRGRSIYQGRFTTIDRIRNFIRTSRFVPQGAEPNKKENIPIWKNGRERIWAPLKITPVTGHPLKGHDHQAFEKQAVHAFCKGFSHFVLMNSVELRRADRGFYMDVYPYLSEGGTLFLSMAVFSQFHCKKPVFEYNKNPLAGPWEKRDQLFNQAGKIMEDAVTRLISDPHSGDGFDIVPDSIQKISWKDLGFALPKAPIKKETDIGVEKTLPRNWSLVSPEPDMPPMIQFRFPAPLDQYSGEAKHLAGRLILPEDIQKGQPQGYISVGTASITMGEPDLDKVLQGSVFLNTEKYPDARFDISSADGDRGSFGYGKLSTGSVQGTFTLKGKTIVLVLPIEIEPVLNEDMMPRLLVKGSFEINLTDFAIEGADGPEPFRHMLLFDLNLVMKPE
;
A
#
# COMPACT_ATOMS: atom_id res chain seq x y z
N MET A 1 71.84 3.62 22.50
CA MET A 1 70.98 2.52 22.03
C MET A 1 69.76 2.43 22.94
N GLN A 2 68.64 3.02 22.51
CA GLN A 2 67.38 3.06 23.26
C GLN A 2 66.28 2.65 22.27
N LYS A 3 65.64 1.50 22.52
CA LYS A 3 64.54 0.96 21.70
C LYS A 3 63.25 1.69 22.10
N LYS A 4 62.66 2.41 21.15
CA LYS A 4 61.30 2.97 21.26
C LYS A 4 60.28 1.86 20.98
N THR A 5 59.31 1.78 21.88
CA THR A 5 58.04 1.05 21.78
C THR A 5 57.07 1.85 20.93
N ASP A 6 56.57 1.25 19.84
CA ASP A 6 55.43 1.78 19.09
C ASP A 6 54.14 1.05 19.53
N ILE A 7 53.21 1.84 20.06
CA ILE A 7 51.86 1.46 20.43
C ILE A 7 51.00 1.67 19.17
N MET A 8 50.47 0.61 18.57
CA MET A 8 49.48 0.71 17.49
C MET A 8 48.08 0.91 18.09
N THR A 9 47.52 2.10 17.91
CA THR A 9 46.08 2.37 18.01
C THR A 9 45.36 1.93 16.73
N PRO A 10 44.21 1.24 16.82
CA PRO A 10 43.40 0.95 15.63
C PRO A 10 42.38 2.08 15.40
N GLU A 11 42.79 3.12 14.67
CA GLU A 11 41.85 3.98 13.95
C GLU A 11 41.77 3.49 12.50
N LYS A 12 40.73 2.70 12.20
CA LYS A 12 40.19 2.58 10.85
C LYS A 12 38.67 2.71 10.91
N LYS A 13 38.23 3.95 10.67
CA LYS A 13 36.87 4.30 10.23
C LYS A 13 36.41 3.31 9.16
N MET A 14 35.42 2.50 9.50
CA MET A 14 34.58 1.80 8.53
C MET A 14 33.20 2.45 8.59
N ILE A 15 33.12 3.68 8.06
CA ILE A 15 31.86 4.31 7.69
C ILE A 15 31.83 4.21 6.17
N ARG A 16 31.03 3.28 5.64
CA ARG A 16 30.58 3.40 4.25
C ARG A 16 29.64 4.61 4.24
N GLU A 17 30.17 5.71 3.74
CA GLU A 17 29.39 6.90 3.41
C GLU A 17 28.33 6.51 2.37
N PHE A 18 27.06 6.67 2.73
CA PHE A 18 26.01 6.92 1.75
C PHE A 18 26.30 8.30 1.15
N PRO A 19 26.25 8.49 -0.18
CA PRO A 19 26.59 9.77 -0.78
C PRO A 19 25.58 10.83 -0.35
N SER A 20 26.02 11.72 0.55
CA SER A 20 25.40 13.01 0.82
C SER A 20 25.70 13.94 -0.34
N PHE A 21 24.69 14.23 -1.16
CA PHE A 21 24.77 15.30 -2.14
C PHE A 21 24.43 16.63 -1.47
N TYR A 22 25.44 17.46 -1.24
CA TYR A 22 25.30 18.92 -1.13
C TYR A 22 26.36 19.58 -2.00
N GLY A 23 25.91 20.34 -2.99
CA GLY A 23 26.69 21.28 -3.79
C GLY A 23 25.78 22.45 -4.16
N LEU A 24 26.19 23.64 -3.73
CA LEU A 24 25.42 24.88 -3.59
C LEU A 24 25.49 25.78 -4.85
N LEU A 25 24.39 26.53 -5.07
CA LEU A 25 24.25 27.94 -5.53
C LEU A 25 24.99 28.51 -6.76
N HIS A 26 24.20 29.09 -7.69
CA HIS A 26 24.16 30.54 -8.02
C HIS A 26 22.95 30.86 -8.95
N LEU A 27 21.91 31.55 -8.46
CA LEU A 27 21.55 32.99 -8.54
C LEU A 27 21.01 33.53 -9.90
N ARG A 28 19.77 34.07 -9.81
CA ARG A 28 19.19 35.31 -10.41
C ARG A 28 18.61 35.30 -11.84
N ASN A 29 17.27 35.46 -11.93
CA ASN A 29 16.54 36.73 -12.17
C ASN A 29 15.02 36.45 -12.27
N ILE A 30 14.19 36.98 -11.34
CA ILE A 30 13.26 38.13 -11.51
C ILE A 30 12.30 37.99 -12.71
N LEU A 31 11.00 37.77 -12.47
CA LEU A 31 9.96 38.76 -12.78
C LEU A 31 8.60 38.43 -12.15
N VAL A 32 8.05 39.47 -11.52
CA VAL A 32 6.68 39.63 -11.04
C VAL A 32 5.73 39.81 -12.23
N VAL A 33 4.64 39.04 -12.30
CA VAL A 33 3.39 39.48 -12.96
C VAL A 33 2.19 38.95 -12.18
N ILE A 34 1.56 39.88 -11.48
CA ILE A 34 0.19 39.80 -10.97
C ILE A 34 -0.75 39.83 -12.17
N PHE A 35 -1.61 38.83 -12.33
CA PHE A 35 -2.82 38.94 -13.16
C PHE A 35 -3.99 38.22 -12.49
N VAL A 36 -4.89 39.05 -11.95
CA VAL A 36 -6.35 38.90 -11.83
C VAL A 36 -6.90 37.49 -12.15
N PHE A 37 -7.07 36.66 -11.13
CA PHE A 37 -8.01 35.53 -11.22
C PHE A 37 -9.42 36.07 -11.01
N MET A 38 -10.13 36.23 -12.13
CA MET A 38 -11.58 36.27 -12.13
C MET A 38 -12.10 34.98 -11.48
N ILE A 39 -13.10 35.17 -10.62
CA ILE A 39 -13.87 34.18 -9.90
C ILE A 39 -14.55 33.24 -10.91
N ALA A 40 -13.86 32.18 -11.30
CA ALA A 40 -14.49 30.98 -11.82
C ALA A 40 -14.71 30.07 -10.60
N ARG A 41 -15.94 30.07 -10.07
CA ARG A 41 -16.37 29.02 -9.15
C ARG A 41 -16.27 27.69 -9.92
N PRO A 42 -15.57 26.66 -9.41
CA PRO A 42 -15.76 25.32 -9.93
C PRO A 42 -17.24 24.96 -9.77
N GLY A 43 -17.88 24.58 -10.88
CA GLY A 43 -19.22 24.01 -10.84
C GLY A 43 -19.23 22.75 -9.98
N PRO A 44 -20.38 22.36 -9.42
CA PRO A 44 -20.49 21.12 -8.66
C PRO A 44 -20.00 19.95 -9.51
N ALA A 45 -19.21 19.09 -8.89
CA ALA A 45 -18.62 17.91 -9.48
C ALA A 45 -19.69 16.96 -10.05
N LEU A 46 -19.26 16.18 -11.04
CA LEU A 46 -19.96 15.09 -11.68
C LEU A 46 -20.57 14.13 -10.64
N CYS A 47 -21.86 14.29 -10.34
CA CYS A 47 -22.63 13.27 -9.67
C CYS A 47 -23.82 12.93 -10.55
N THR A 48 -23.88 11.69 -11.03
CA THR A 48 -25.17 11.01 -11.15
C THR A 48 -25.97 11.23 -9.86
N PRO A 49 -27.31 11.38 -9.89
CA PRO A 49 -28.09 11.60 -8.68
C PRO A 49 -27.71 10.55 -7.63
N PRO A 50 -27.51 10.94 -6.36
CA PRO A 50 -26.95 10.04 -5.37
C PRO A 50 -27.89 8.84 -5.20
N THR A 51 -27.50 7.71 -5.77
CA THR A 51 -27.69 6.43 -5.10
C THR A 51 -27.29 6.66 -3.66
N GLU A 52 -28.20 6.45 -2.69
CA GLU A 52 -27.94 6.65 -1.26
C GLU A 52 -26.47 6.32 -0.96
N ASN A 53 -25.69 7.33 -0.57
CA ASN A 53 -24.27 7.15 -0.38
C ASN A 53 -24.07 6.12 0.74
N THR A 54 -23.75 4.90 0.35
CA THR A 54 -23.61 3.76 1.27
C THR A 54 -22.26 3.76 1.98
N ASP A 55 -21.36 4.67 1.60
CA ASP A 55 -20.02 4.73 2.15
C ASP A 55 -20.06 5.22 3.60
N LYS A 56 -19.20 4.65 4.43
CA LYS A 56 -19.00 5.06 5.82
C LYS A 56 -17.59 4.76 6.26
N LEU A 57 -17.03 5.68 7.04
CA LEU A 57 -15.80 5.45 7.78
C LEU A 57 -16.13 5.15 9.24
N ILE A 58 -15.66 4.03 9.76
CA ILE A 58 -15.85 3.61 11.15
C ILE A 58 -14.49 3.62 11.84
N ILE A 59 -14.38 4.34 12.95
CA ILE A 59 -13.13 4.49 13.70
C ILE A 59 -13.33 3.93 15.10
N PHE A 60 -12.57 2.89 15.43
CA PHE A 60 -12.56 2.27 16.75
C PHE A 60 -11.48 2.88 17.63
N LEU A 61 -11.84 3.27 18.86
CA LEU A 61 -10.96 3.94 19.83
C LEU A 61 -11.10 3.34 21.23
N GLN A 62 -10.03 3.42 22.02
CA GLN A 62 -10.05 3.28 23.48
C GLN A 62 -9.70 4.66 24.06
N GLN A 63 -10.70 5.45 24.47
CA GLN A 63 -10.44 6.84 24.85
C GLN A 63 -9.48 6.94 26.04
N THR A 64 -8.43 7.76 25.90
CA THR A 64 -7.51 8.18 26.98
C THR A 64 -6.79 7.04 27.73
N VAL A 65 -6.61 5.88 27.09
CA VAL A 65 -5.92 4.74 27.71
C VAL A 65 -4.40 4.82 27.58
N SER A 66 -3.89 5.60 26.63
CA SER A 66 -2.45 5.74 26.36
C SER A 66 -2.11 7.04 25.65
N PRO A 67 -0.82 7.42 25.59
CA PRO A 67 -0.34 8.53 24.78
C PRO A 67 -0.68 8.39 23.29
N VAL A 68 -0.76 7.16 22.76
CA VAL A 68 -1.10 6.90 21.36
C VAL A 68 -2.57 7.29 21.09
N SER A 69 -3.50 6.82 21.91
CA SER A 69 -4.91 7.16 21.80
C SER A 69 -5.16 8.67 21.97
N GLU A 70 -4.46 9.31 22.90
CA GLU A 70 -4.54 10.75 23.11
C GLU A 70 -4.04 11.53 21.88
N ALA A 71 -2.86 11.20 21.37
CA ALA A 71 -2.29 11.85 20.19
C ALA A 71 -3.16 11.65 18.94
N PHE A 72 -3.69 10.44 18.74
CA PHE A 72 -4.62 10.17 17.64
C PHE A 72 -5.89 11.01 17.76
N SER A 73 -6.51 11.02 18.94
CA SER A 73 -7.78 11.73 19.18
C SER A 73 -7.64 13.24 19.05
N ASN A 74 -6.53 13.81 19.54
CA ASN A 74 -6.33 15.25 19.58
C ASN A 74 -5.83 15.82 18.24
N SER A 75 -5.00 15.08 17.51
CA SER A 75 -4.34 15.59 16.31
C SER A 75 -4.89 14.98 15.03
N LEU A 76 -4.95 13.64 14.95
CA LEU A 76 -5.20 12.94 13.68
C LEU A 76 -6.70 12.77 13.39
N LEU A 77 -7.53 12.54 14.40
CA LEU A 77 -8.96 12.34 14.22
C LEU A 77 -9.66 13.56 13.59
N PRO A 78 -9.38 14.83 14.00
CA PRO A 78 -9.92 16.01 13.32
C PRO A 78 -9.52 16.10 11.84
N GLU A 79 -8.29 15.74 11.50
CA GLU A 79 -7.81 15.72 10.11
C GLU A 79 -8.55 14.66 9.28
N ILE A 80 -8.74 13.46 9.84
CA ILE A 80 -9.50 12.38 9.19
C ILE A 80 -10.97 12.76 9.01
N GLN A 81 -11.57 13.44 9.98
CA GLN A 81 -12.94 13.95 9.88
C GLN A 81 -13.06 15.02 8.78
N SER A 82 -12.10 15.95 8.71
CA SER A 82 -12.02 16.96 7.65
C SER A 82 -11.88 16.33 6.27
N LEU A 83 -10.98 15.36 6.13
CA LEU A 83 -10.81 14.58 4.89
C LEU A 83 -12.09 13.85 4.50
N SER A 84 -12.73 13.16 5.44
CA SER A 84 -13.96 12.41 5.17
C SER A 84 -15.11 13.33 4.75
N ALA A 85 -15.22 14.51 5.35
CA ALA A 85 -16.21 15.51 4.96
C ALA A 85 -15.97 16.04 3.54
N GLN A 86 -14.71 16.27 3.13
CA GLN A 86 -14.36 16.67 1.75
C GLN A 86 -14.78 15.60 0.73
N MET A 87 -14.72 14.32 1.13
CA MET A 87 -15.06 13.18 0.27
C MET A 87 -16.54 12.77 0.34
N ASP A 88 -17.38 13.50 1.08
CA ASP A 88 -18.77 13.15 1.41
C ASP A 88 -18.88 11.75 2.04
N ILE A 89 -18.12 11.48 3.10
CA ILE A 89 -18.15 10.20 3.82
C ILE A 89 -18.48 10.45 5.30
N PRO A 90 -19.61 9.92 5.79
CA PRO A 90 -19.93 10.01 7.21
C PRO A 90 -18.94 9.21 8.05
N VAL A 91 -18.48 9.80 9.16
CA VAL A 91 -17.59 9.15 10.13
C VAL A 91 -18.41 8.70 11.34
N SER A 92 -18.21 7.47 11.79
CA SER A 92 -18.77 6.92 13.02
C SER A 92 -17.63 6.51 13.96
N ILE A 93 -17.66 7.01 15.19
CA ILE A 93 -16.66 6.68 16.22
C ILE A 93 -17.26 5.64 17.17
N VAL A 94 -16.51 4.58 17.45
CA VAL A 94 -16.92 3.48 18.32
C VAL A 94 -15.90 3.33 19.45
N ASP A 95 -16.37 3.44 20.69
CA ASP A 95 -15.56 3.08 21.87
C ASP A 95 -15.60 1.56 22.08
N VAL A 96 -14.43 0.92 22.07
CA VAL A 96 -14.30 -0.55 22.22
C VAL A 96 -14.30 -1.03 23.67
N ASN A 97 -14.32 -0.13 24.66
CA ASN A 97 -14.21 -0.48 26.08
C ASN A 97 -15.29 -1.44 26.60
N LYS A 98 -16.41 -1.61 25.87
CA LYS A 98 -17.49 -2.54 26.25
C LYS A 98 -17.60 -3.72 25.29
N TYR A 99 -17.62 -3.43 24.00
CA TYR A 99 -17.86 -4.41 22.96
C TYR A 99 -17.13 -4.01 21.68
N ALA A 100 -16.70 -5.01 20.91
CA ALA A 100 -16.13 -4.78 19.59
C ALA A 100 -16.22 -6.06 18.73
N PRO A 101 -16.32 -5.95 17.39
CA PRO A 101 -16.20 -7.07 16.48
C PRO A 101 -14.90 -7.85 16.69
N ALA A 102 -14.90 -9.15 16.37
CA ALA A 102 -13.79 -10.05 16.69
C ALA A 102 -12.49 -9.72 15.93
N GLU A 103 -12.61 -9.07 14.78
CA GLU A 103 -11.53 -8.56 13.94
C GLU A 103 -10.92 -7.25 14.46
N VAL A 104 -11.60 -6.54 15.37
CA VAL A 104 -11.05 -5.33 16.00
C VAL A 104 -10.14 -5.78 17.14
N ALA A 105 -8.85 -5.78 16.86
CA ALA A 105 -7.80 -6.25 17.76
C ALA A 105 -6.94 -5.11 18.35
N ILE A 106 -6.92 -3.96 17.69
CA ILE A 106 -6.17 -2.77 18.12
C ILE A 106 -7.02 -1.51 18.03
N THR A 107 -6.60 -0.43 18.68
CA THR A 107 -7.07 0.94 18.45
C THR A 107 -5.89 1.91 18.37
N PRO A 108 -5.98 3.03 17.62
CA PRO A 108 -7.04 3.36 16.68
C PRO A 108 -7.10 2.35 15.52
N LEU A 109 -8.30 2.04 15.06
CA LEU A 109 -8.52 1.20 13.86
C LEU A 109 -9.55 1.85 12.96
N ILE A 110 -9.17 2.09 11.70
CA ILE A 110 -10.02 2.72 10.70
C ILE A 110 -10.56 1.63 9.77
N VAL A 111 -11.87 1.62 9.57
CA VAL A 111 -12.58 0.69 8.70
C VAL A 111 -13.41 1.46 7.71
N PHE A 112 -13.22 1.20 6.42
CA PHE A 112 -14.13 1.66 5.37
C PHE A 112 -15.20 0.61 5.14
N GLN A 113 -16.46 1.04 4.97
CA GLN A 113 -17.59 0.17 4.68
C GLN A 113 -18.46 0.77 3.59
N ASN A 114 -18.93 -0.07 2.65
CA ASN A 114 -20.04 0.25 1.75
C ASN A 114 -20.85 -1.01 1.41
N HIS A 115 -21.74 -0.94 0.41
CA HIS A 115 -22.57 -2.09 0.02
C HIS A 115 -21.78 -3.28 -0.54
N ARG A 116 -20.52 -3.06 -0.96
CA ARG A 116 -19.65 -4.10 -1.49
C ARG A 116 -18.96 -4.89 -0.39
N GLY A 117 -18.66 -4.25 0.74
CA GLY A 117 -17.98 -4.91 1.85
C GLY A 117 -17.32 -3.95 2.83
N ARG A 118 -16.29 -4.46 3.51
CA ARG A 118 -15.44 -3.71 4.45
C ARG A 118 -13.98 -3.84 4.08
N SER A 119 -13.22 -2.81 4.40
CA SER A 119 -11.76 -2.80 4.32
C SER A 119 -11.20 -2.21 5.61
N ILE A 120 -10.11 -2.79 6.12
CA ILE A 120 -9.42 -2.33 7.33
C ILE A 120 -8.13 -1.62 6.90
N TYR A 121 -7.92 -0.41 7.42
CA TYR A 121 -6.73 0.38 7.13
C TYR A 121 -5.48 -0.28 7.73
N GLN A 122 -4.49 -0.50 6.87
CA GLN A 122 -3.17 -1.04 7.20
C GLN A 122 -2.09 -0.05 6.76
N GLY A 123 -1.87 0.97 7.58
CA GLY A 123 -0.86 2.00 7.35
C GLY A 123 -0.60 2.82 8.59
N ARG A 124 0.37 3.74 8.49
CA ARG A 124 0.61 4.73 9.53
C ARG A 124 -0.49 5.78 9.51
N PHE A 125 -0.94 6.19 10.69
CA PHE A 125 -1.98 7.23 10.80
C PHE A 125 -1.43 8.65 10.60
N THR A 126 -0.11 8.81 10.63
CA THR A 126 0.59 10.09 10.45
C THR A 126 0.66 10.57 8.99
N THR A 127 0.24 9.75 8.03
CA THR A 127 0.21 10.10 6.60
C THR A 127 -1.25 10.20 6.12
N ILE A 128 -1.86 11.38 6.20
CA ILE A 128 -3.27 11.59 5.79
C ILE A 128 -3.52 11.21 4.33
N ASP A 129 -2.57 11.46 3.44
CA ASP A 129 -2.67 11.08 2.03
C ASP A 129 -2.80 9.56 1.83
N ARG A 130 -2.23 8.76 2.74
CA ARG A 130 -2.36 7.30 2.74
C ARG A 130 -3.76 6.87 3.17
N ILE A 131 -4.37 7.57 4.12
CA ILE A 131 -5.76 7.37 4.51
C ILE A 131 -6.70 7.77 3.36
N ARG A 132 -6.43 8.90 2.68
CA ARG A 132 -7.17 9.29 1.47
C ARG A 132 -7.10 8.19 0.42
N ASN A 133 -5.90 7.71 0.09
CA ASN A 133 -5.72 6.62 -0.89
C ASN A 133 -6.49 5.35 -0.47
N PHE A 134 -6.41 4.94 0.79
CA PHE A 134 -7.16 3.79 1.31
C PHE A 134 -8.67 3.92 1.14
N ILE A 135 -9.24 5.08 1.45
CA ILE A 135 -10.67 5.35 1.27
C ILE A 135 -11.02 5.25 -0.22
N ARG A 136 -10.24 5.91 -1.08
CA ARG A 136 -10.42 5.95 -2.53
C ARG A 136 -10.42 4.54 -3.14
N THR A 137 -9.46 3.70 -2.76
CA THR A 137 -9.32 2.34 -3.31
C THR A 137 -10.35 1.36 -2.73
N SER A 138 -10.76 1.55 -1.47
CA SER A 138 -11.74 0.67 -0.81
C SER A 138 -13.19 0.89 -1.30
N ARG A 139 -13.49 2.03 -1.92
CA ARG A 139 -14.81 2.31 -2.53
C ARG A 139 -15.21 1.26 -3.57
N PHE A 140 -14.25 0.72 -4.31
CA PHE A 140 -14.53 -0.19 -5.41
C PHE A 140 -14.31 -1.65 -5.08
N VAL A 141 -13.21 -1.94 -4.41
CA VAL A 141 -12.81 -3.31 -4.12
C VAL A 141 -12.63 -3.45 -2.62
N PRO A 142 -13.56 -4.15 -1.93
CA PRO A 142 -13.34 -4.49 -0.53
C PRO A 142 -12.17 -5.47 -0.41
N GLN A 143 -11.55 -5.53 0.77
CA GLN A 143 -10.49 -6.51 1.02
C GLN A 143 -11.00 -7.94 0.90
N GLY A 144 -10.15 -8.82 0.37
CA GLY A 144 -10.41 -10.26 0.28
C GLY A 144 -10.38 -10.94 1.65
N ALA A 145 -10.93 -12.15 1.72
CA ALA A 145 -11.04 -12.94 2.94
C ALA A 145 -9.93 -13.99 3.09
N GLU A 146 -9.05 -14.09 2.11
CA GLU A 146 -7.97 -15.07 2.03
C GLU A 146 -7.02 -14.90 3.23
N PRO A 147 -6.64 -16.00 3.90
CA PRO A 147 -5.82 -15.93 5.10
C PRO A 147 -4.36 -15.57 4.77
N ASN A 148 -3.75 -14.72 5.60
CA ASN A 148 -2.31 -14.46 5.54
C ASN A 148 -1.55 -15.49 6.38
N LYS A 149 -1.32 -16.68 5.82
CA LYS A 149 -0.58 -17.74 6.50
C LYS A 149 0.92 -17.43 6.47
N LYS A 150 1.55 -17.41 7.65
CA LYS A 150 3.01 -17.33 7.83
C LYS A 150 3.52 -18.61 8.51
N GLU A 151 4.77 -18.95 8.26
CA GLU A 151 5.42 -20.15 8.78
C GLU A 151 6.76 -19.81 9.44
N ASN A 152 7.14 -20.59 10.45
CA ASN A 152 8.38 -20.44 11.22
C ASN A 152 8.65 -19.00 11.69
N ILE A 153 7.65 -18.40 12.33
CA ILE A 153 7.64 -16.97 12.61
C ILE A 153 7.44 -16.66 14.10
N PRO A 154 8.24 -15.77 14.69
CA PRO A 154 7.98 -15.22 16.02
C PRO A 154 6.64 -14.48 16.09
N ILE A 155 5.83 -14.83 17.08
CA ILE A 155 4.53 -14.21 17.37
C ILE A 155 4.43 -13.80 18.84
N TRP A 156 4.09 -12.54 19.08
CA TRP A 156 3.67 -12.04 20.37
C TRP A 156 2.14 -11.91 20.35
N LYS A 157 1.45 -12.75 21.13
CA LYS A 157 0.01 -12.66 21.34
C LYS A 157 -0.25 -11.79 22.56
N ASN A 158 -1.07 -10.75 22.41
CA ASN A 158 -1.46 -9.88 23.52
C ASN A 158 -2.89 -9.39 23.28
N GLY A 159 -3.79 -9.75 24.20
CA GLY A 159 -5.24 -9.60 23.98
C GLY A 159 -5.66 -10.22 22.65
N ARG A 160 -6.46 -9.48 21.90
CA ARG A 160 -6.95 -9.91 20.58
C ARG A 160 -5.90 -9.81 19.47
N GLU A 161 -4.80 -9.11 19.72
CA GLU A 161 -3.79 -8.75 18.73
C GLU A 161 -2.67 -9.79 18.64
N ARG A 162 -2.13 -9.92 17.44
CA ARG A 162 -0.92 -10.71 17.20
C ARG A 162 0.11 -9.84 16.49
N ILE A 163 1.21 -9.61 17.19
CA ILE A 163 2.37 -8.96 16.63
C ILE A 163 3.27 -10.04 16.05
N TRP A 164 3.68 -9.90 14.79
CA TRP A 164 4.55 -10.84 14.11
C TRP A 164 5.89 -10.21 13.77
N ALA A 165 6.97 -10.99 13.84
CA ALA A 165 8.32 -10.48 13.61
C ALA A 165 9.16 -11.42 12.74
N PRO A 166 9.13 -11.28 11.41
CA PRO A 166 10.03 -12.02 10.53
C PRO A 166 11.47 -11.73 10.91
N LEU A 167 12.26 -12.77 11.06
CA LEU A 167 13.66 -12.67 11.41
C LEU A 167 14.51 -13.03 10.20
N LYS A 168 15.36 -12.09 9.77
CA LYS A 168 16.35 -12.28 8.72
C LYS A 168 17.75 -12.20 9.31
N ILE A 169 18.52 -13.26 9.15
CA ILE A 169 19.93 -13.30 9.57
C ILE A 169 20.77 -13.39 8.30
N THR A 170 21.54 -12.34 7.99
CA THR A 170 22.36 -12.36 6.78
C THR A 170 23.55 -13.32 6.93
N PRO A 171 24.19 -13.74 5.82
CA PRO A 171 25.46 -14.47 5.89
C PRO A 171 26.50 -13.77 6.75
N VAL A 172 27.32 -14.54 7.46
CA VAL A 172 28.44 -14.01 8.24
C VAL A 172 29.47 -13.39 7.30
N THR A 173 29.73 -12.11 7.49
CA THR A 173 30.74 -11.35 6.72
C THR A 173 32.06 -11.22 7.50
N GLY A 174 33.12 -10.74 6.86
CA GLY A 174 34.45 -10.60 7.47
C GLY A 174 35.32 -11.84 7.25
N HIS A 175 35.75 -12.49 8.34
CA HIS A 175 36.63 -13.66 8.33
C HIS A 175 35.90 -14.90 8.87
N PRO A 176 34.86 -15.41 8.16
CA PRO A 176 34.15 -16.61 8.58
C PRO A 176 35.11 -17.81 8.69
N LEU A 177 34.86 -18.70 9.65
CA LEU A 177 35.67 -19.90 9.86
C LEU A 177 35.70 -20.78 8.62
N LYS A 178 36.83 -21.47 8.38
CA LYS A 178 36.95 -22.41 7.26
C LYS A 178 35.89 -23.51 7.38
N GLY A 179 35.12 -23.73 6.32
CA GLY A 179 34.01 -24.70 6.32
C GLY A 179 32.73 -24.19 6.99
N HIS A 180 32.57 -22.88 7.16
CA HIS A 180 31.33 -22.28 7.68
C HIS A 180 30.11 -22.67 6.83
N ASP A 181 29.13 -23.30 7.48
CA ASP A 181 27.81 -23.60 6.92
C ASP A 181 26.82 -22.51 7.35
N HIS A 182 26.39 -21.71 6.38
CA HIS A 182 25.45 -20.61 6.63
C HIS A 182 24.07 -21.11 7.07
N GLN A 183 23.55 -22.20 6.50
CA GLN A 183 22.21 -22.69 6.83
C GLN A 183 22.17 -23.24 8.26
N ALA A 184 23.20 -24.01 8.64
CA ALA A 184 23.33 -24.50 10.01
C ALA A 184 23.49 -23.36 11.01
N PHE A 185 24.29 -22.34 10.67
CA PHE A 185 24.46 -21.14 11.48
C PHE A 185 23.16 -20.36 11.63
N GLU A 186 22.45 -20.09 10.55
CA GLU A 186 21.19 -19.34 10.56
C GLU A 186 20.16 -20.04 11.44
N LYS A 187 19.98 -21.36 11.29
CA LYS A 187 19.06 -22.14 12.13
C LYS A 187 19.41 -22.05 13.62
N GLN A 188 20.70 -22.16 13.96
CA GLN A 188 21.16 -21.99 15.35
C GLN A 188 20.90 -20.58 15.86
N ALA A 189 21.24 -19.57 15.05
CA ALA A 189 21.13 -18.17 15.39
C ALA A 189 19.66 -17.74 15.58
N VAL A 190 18.74 -18.19 14.73
CA VAL A 190 17.29 -17.97 14.90
C VAL A 190 16.81 -18.55 16.23
N HIS A 191 17.22 -19.77 16.57
CA HIS A 191 16.83 -20.40 17.82
C HIS A 191 17.39 -19.66 19.04
N ALA A 192 18.66 -19.26 19.01
CA ALA A 192 19.30 -18.48 20.06
C ALA A 192 18.67 -17.09 20.22
N PHE A 193 18.35 -16.44 19.11
CA PHE A 193 17.67 -15.15 19.07
C PHE A 193 16.27 -15.22 19.69
N CYS A 194 15.49 -16.23 19.32
CA CYS A 194 14.15 -16.42 19.87
C CYS A 194 14.16 -16.72 21.38
N LYS A 195 15.23 -17.32 21.92
CA LYS A 195 15.39 -17.48 23.39
C LYS A 195 15.58 -16.16 24.13
N GLY A 196 15.94 -15.09 23.41
CA GLY A 196 16.11 -13.74 23.95
C GLY A 196 14.79 -13.00 24.17
N PHE A 197 13.73 -13.44 23.50
CA PHE A 197 12.41 -12.85 23.62
C PHE A 197 11.77 -13.19 24.96
N SER A 198 11.03 -12.22 25.50
CA SER A 198 10.18 -12.38 26.67
C SER A 198 8.72 -12.63 26.28
N HIS A 199 8.29 -12.09 25.14
CA HIS A 199 6.90 -12.13 24.68
C HIS A 199 6.72 -12.89 23.36
N PHE A 200 7.64 -12.72 22.41
CA PHE A 200 7.58 -13.43 21.14
C PHE A 200 7.88 -14.93 21.32
N VAL A 201 7.04 -15.76 20.71
CA VAL A 201 7.22 -17.21 20.64
C VAL A 201 7.31 -17.64 19.19
N LEU A 202 8.33 -18.42 18.84
CA LEU A 202 8.48 -18.97 17.50
C LEU A 202 7.35 -19.98 17.22
N MET A 203 6.50 -19.67 16.24
CA MET A 203 5.40 -20.53 15.82
C MET A 203 5.71 -21.20 14.48
N ASN A 204 5.41 -22.50 14.37
CA ASN A 204 5.56 -23.23 13.10
C ASN A 204 4.65 -22.65 12.02
N SER A 205 3.42 -22.25 12.40
CA SER A 205 2.49 -21.59 11.49
C SER A 205 1.47 -20.73 12.25
N VAL A 206 1.02 -19.66 11.61
CA VAL A 206 -0.02 -18.76 12.10
C VAL A 206 -0.77 -18.13 10.92
N GLU A 207 -2.07 -17.93 11.06
CA GLU A 207 -2.89 -17.19 10.09
C GLU A 207 -3.12 -15.77 10.61
N LEU A 208 -2.52 -14.76 9.98
CA LEU A 208 -2.65 -13.37 10.38
C LEU A 208 -3.98 -12.76 9.88
N ARG A 209 -4.51 -11.82 10.67
CA ARG A 209 -5.71 -11.01 10.42
C ARG A 209 -5.30 -9.62 9.93
N ARG A 210 -6.25 -8.87 9.39
CA ARG A 210 -6.01 -7.49 8.90
C ARG A 210 -5.58 -6.49 9.97
N ALA A 211 -6.02 -6.70 11.21
CA ALA A 211 -5.63 -5.87 12.34
C ALA A 211 -4.23 -6.20 12.88
N ASP A 212 -3.69 -7.39 12.57
CA ASP A 212 -2.38 -7.80 13.08
C ASP A 212 -1.24 -6.87 12.59
N ARG A 213 -0.19 -6.70 13.38
CA ARG A 213 0.93 -5.78 13.12
C ARG A 213 2.29 -6.48 13.05
N GLY A 214 3.11 -6.05 12.10
CA GLY A 214 4.38 -6.69 11.75
C GLY A 214 5.59 -5.79 11.93
N PHE A 215 6.67 -6.36 12.47
CA PHE A 215 7.98 -5.71 12.59
C PHE A 215 9.09 -6.63 12.09
N TYR A 216 9.69 -6.30 10.95
CA TYR A 216 10.78 -7.08 10.37
C TYR A 216 12.06 -6.86 11.17
N MET A 217 12.74 -7.93 11.52
CA MET A 217 13.96 -7.91 12.32
C MET A 217 15.12 -8.43 11.47
N ASP A 218 16.07 -7.55 11.19
CA ASP A 218 17.29 -7.89 10.46
C ASP A 218 18.50 -7.92 11.42
N VAL A 219 19.33 -8.96 11.29
CA VAL A 219 20.60 -9.10 12.00
C VAL A 219 21.74 -9.31 11.00
N TYR A 220 22.79 -8.52 11.15
CA TYR A 220 23.96 -8.49 10.27
C TYR A 220 25.22 -8.93 11.03
N PRO A 221 25.58 -10.23 10.99
CA PRO A 221 26.78 -10.74 11.64
C PRO A 221 28.06 -10.42 10.85
N TYR A 222 29.09 -9.96 11.57
CA TYR A 222 30.45 -9.76 11.08
C TYR A 222 31.46 -10.41 12.02
N LEU A 223 32.32 -11.29 11.52
CA LEU A 223 33.38 -11.94 12.29
C LEU A 223 34.74 -11.29 11.99
N SER A 224 35.41 -10.77 13.02
CA SER A 224 36.77 -10.26 12.88
C SER A 224 37.80 -11.38 12.77
N GLU A 225 39.00 -11.04 12.30
CA GLU A 225 40.14 -11.96 12.24
C GLU A 225 40.52 -12.52 13.63
N GLY A 226 40.35 -11.71 14.68
CA GLY A 226 40.59 -12.10 16.07
C GLY A 226 39.45 -12.93 16.71
N GLY A 227 38.50 -13.43 15.93
CA GLY A 227 37.41 -14.28 16.42
C GLY A 227 36.30 -13.55 17.18
N THR A 228 36.24 -12.22 17.10
CA THR A 228 35.15 -11.43 17.70
C THR A 228 33.99 -11.30 16.72
N LEU A 229 32.82 -11.78 17.11
CA LEU A 229 31.57 -11.61 16.38
C LEU A 229 30.92 -10.28 16.78
N PHE A 230 30.56 -9.51 15.78
CA PHE A 230 29.79 -8.27 15.88
C PHE A 230 28.41 -8.49 15.28
N LEU A 231 27.36 -8.09 15.98
CA LEU A 231 25.97 -8.12 15.51
C LEU A 231 25.44 -6.70 15.40
N SER A 232 25.24 -6.23 14.18
CA SER A 232 24.41 -5.04 13.92
C SER A 232 22.96 -5.47 13.71
N MET A 233 22.02 -4.63 14.10
CA MET A 233 20.59 -4.96 14.07
C MET A 233 19.76 -3.81 13.53
N ALA A 234 18.63 -4.14 12.89
CA ALA A 234 17.65 -3.17 12.44
C ALA A 234 16.22 -3.72 12.56
N VAL A 235 15.29 -2.91 13.04
CA VAL A 235 13.84 -3.21 13.02
C VAL A 235 13.18 -2.32 11.97
N PHE A 236 12.36 -2.90 11.12
CA PHE A 236 11.55 -2.19 10.13
C PHE A 236 10.06 -2.37 10.44
N SER A 237 9.28 -1.31 10.26
CA SER A 237 7.83 -1.41 10.30
C SER A 237 7.32 -2.10 9.02
N GLN A 238 6.26 -2.91 9.12
CA GLN A 238 5.56 -3.41 7.94
C GLN A 238 5.04 -2.31 7.01
N PHE A 239 4.92 -1.07 7.51
CA PHE A 239 4.49 0.08 6.73
C PHE A 239 5.64 0.87 6.12
N HIS A 240 6.89 0.59 6.50
CA HIS A 240 8.09 1.26 6.01
C HIS A 240 9.30 0.29 5.95
N CYS A 241 9.41 -0.47 4.87
CA CYS A 241 10.45 -1.52 4.71
C CYS A 241 11.86 -1.01 4.32
N LYS A 242 12.04 0.28 3.99
CA LYS A 242 13.34 0.81 3.51
C LYS A 242 14.20 1.49 4.57
N LYS A 243 13.58 2.30 5.43
CA LYS A 243 14.23 2.97 6.56
C LYS A 243 13.82 2.22 7.82
N PRO A 244 14.78 1.74 8.61
CA PRO A 244 14.47 1.11 9.87
C PRO A 244 13.88 2.12 10.85
N VAL A 245 12.97 1.64 11.67
CA VAL A 245 12.38 2.36 12.81
C VAL A 245 13.24 2.23 14.07
N PHE A 246 14.23 1.34 14.04
CA PHE A 246 15.27 1.19 15.06
C PHE A 246 16.54 0.62 14.42
N GLU A 247 17.70 1.21 14.74
CA GLU A 247 19.01 0.68 14.35
C GLU A 247 19.93 0.54 15.55
N TYR A 248 20.73 -0.52 15.52
CA TYR A 248 21.81 -0.77 16.47
C TYR A 248 23.08 -1.14 15.71
N ASN A 249 23.67 -0.16 15.03
CA ASN A 249 24.82 -0.34 14.11
C ASN A 249 26.10 0.39 14.56
N LYS A 250 26.00 1.49 15.32
CA LYS A 250 27.17 2.28 15.77
C LYS A 250 27.99 1.56 16.83
N ASN A 251 27.31 0.87 17.75
CA ASN A 251 27.92 0.11 18.84
C ASN A 251 27.36 -1.32 18.82
N PRO A 252 27.65 -2.13 17.78
CA PRO A 252 27.06 -3.45 17.63
C PRO A 252 27.38 -4.34 18.84
N LEU A 253 26.51 -5.31 19.12
CA LEU A 253 26.82 -6.31 20.15
C LEU A 253 28.09 -7.04 19.74
N ALA A 254 29.05 -7.16 20.65
CA ALA A 254 30.34 -7.74 20.36
C ALA A 254 30.72 -8.78 21.41
N GLY A 255 31.30 -9.89 20.96
CA GLY A 255 31.82 -10.92 21.84
C GLY A 255 32.55 -12.01 21.06
N PRO A 256 33.24 -12.93 21.76
CA PRO A 256 33.91 -14.05 21.11
C PRO A 256 32.89 -14.94 20.36
N TRP A 257 33.27 -15.49 19.21
CA TRP A 257 32.44 -16.34 18.36
C TRP A 257 31.82 -17.54 19.11
N GLU A 258 32.53 -18.06 20.10
CA GLU A 258 32.08 -19.17 20.95
C GLU A 258 30.86 -18.79 21.79
N LYS A 259 30.66 -17.49 22.06
CA LYS A 259 29.50 -16.94 22.79
C LYS A 259 28.39 -16.43 21.88
N ARG A 260 28.40 -16.76 20.58
CA ARG A 260 27.39 -16.28 19.61
C ARG A 260 25.94 -16.48 20.07
N ASP A 261 25.61 -17.61 20.70
CA ASP A 261 24.24 -17.87 21.15
C ASP A 261 23.79 -16.85 22.22
N GLN A 262 24.71 -16.43 23.11
CA GLN A 262 24.43 -15.38 24.09
C GLN A 262 24.25 -14.01 23.42
N LEU A 263 25.05 -13.71 22.38
CA LEU A 263 24.92 -12.47 21.62
C LEU A 263 23.59 -12.42 20.87
N PHE A 264 23.18 -13.52 20.22
CA PHE A 264 21.88 -13.59 19.55
C PHE A 264 20.72 -13.51 20.54
N ASN A 265 20.82 -14.13 21.72
CA ASN A 265 19.83 -13.96 22.79
C ASN A 265 19.70 -12.49 23.21
N GLN A 266 20.81 -11.79 23.44
CA GLN A 266 20.79 -10.36 23.75
C GLN A 266 20.20 -9.53 22.62
N ALA A 267 20.51 -9.88 21.36
CA ALA A 267 19.95 -9.24 20.18
C ALA A 267 18.41 -9.36 20.14
N GLY A 268 17.87 -10.56 20.40
CA GLY A 268 16.42 -10.80 20.47
C GLY A 268 15.74 -9.91 21.51
N LYS A 269 16.33 -9.82 22.71
CA LYS A 269 15.82 -8.94 23.76
C LYS A 269 15.82 -7.46 23.34
N ILE A 270 16.93 -6.97 22.79
CA ILE A 270 17.06 -5.56 22.37
C ILE A 270 16.02 -5.21 21.30
N MET A 271 15.78 -6.10 20.34
CA MET A 271 14.83 -5.85 19.26
C MET A 271 13.37 -5.97 19.71
N GLU A 272 13.03 -6.87 20.65
CA GLU A 272 11.71 -6.89 21.28
C GLU A 272 11.45 -5.63 22.13
N ASP A 273 12.44 -5.15 22.88
CA ASP A 273 12.35 -3.89 23.61
C ASP A 273 12.13 -2.71 22.66
N ALA A 274 12.74 -2.74 21.47
CA ALA A 274 12.52 -1.73 20.43
C ALA A 274 11.08 -1.76 19.90
N VAL A 275 10.53 -2.95 19.61
CA VAL A 275 9.12 -3.10 19.22
C VAL A 275 8.19 -2.56 20.30
N THR A 276 8.44 -2.88 21.57
CA THR A 276 7.62 -2.41 22.71
C THR A 276 7.59 -0.88 22.81
N ARG A 277 8.73 -0.21 22.56
CA ARG A 277 8.78 1.26 22.51
C ARG A 277 8.00 1.81 21.31
N LEU A 278 8.14 1.20 20.14
CA LEU A 278 7.48 1.65 18.91
C LEU A 278 5.96 1.56 18.98
N ILE A 279 5.41 0.45 19.51
CA ILE A 279 3.96 0.28 19.66
C ILE A 279 3.35 1.31 20.64
N SER A 280 4.17 1.85 21.55
CA SER A 280 3.77 2.85 22.55
C SER A 280 4.10 4.28 22.12
N ASP A 281 4.74 4.48 20.96
CA ASP A 281 5.18 5.80 20.49
C ASP A 281 4.06 6.51 19.71
N PRO A 282 3.49 7.60 20.25
CA PRO A 282 2.42 8.35 19.57
C PRO A 282 2.84 9.04 18.27
N HIS A 283 4.15 9.20 18.03
CA HIS A 283 4.67 9.98 16.90
C HIS A 283 5.20 9.12 15.75
N SER A 284 5.46 7.83 15.99
CA SER A 284 5.98 6.91 14.97
C SER A 284 4.98 6.66 13.83
N GLY A 285 3.68 6.75 14.13
CA GLY A 285 2.60 6.26 13.27
C GLY A 285 2.44 4.73 13.27
N ASP A 286 3.34 4.00 13.94
CA ASP A 286 3.30 2.56 14.16
C ASP A 286 2.66 2.18 15.52
N GLY A 287 2.38 3.18 16.36
CA GLY A 287 1.78 2.99 17.69
C GLY A 287 0.32 2.56 17.64
N PHE A 288 -0.08 1.72 18.60
CA PHE A 288 -1.45 1.27 18.80
C PHE A 288 -1.68 0.73 20.23
N ASP A 289 -2.92 0.83 20.68
CA ASP A 289 -3.43 0.17 21.87
C ASP A 289 -4.04 -1.18 21.53
N ILE A 290 -3.90 -2.14 22.43
CA ILE A 290 -4.37 -3.50 22.25
C ILE A 290 -5.75 -3.65 22.85
N VAL A 291 -6.68 -4.24 22.09
CA VAL A 291 -8.02 -4.60 22.60
C VAL A 291 -7.92 -5.89 23.41
N PRO A 292 -8.28 -5.89 24.71
CA PRO A 292 -8.22 -7.08 25.54
C PRO A 292 -9.18 -8.18 25.08
N ASP A 293 -8.84 -9.44 25.37
CA ASP A 293 -9.74 -10.58 25.13
C ASP A 293 -11.02 -10.53 25.98
N SER A 294 -10.99 -9.80 27.11
CA SER A 294 -12.13 -9.62 28.01
C SER A 294 -13.24 -8.75 27.45
N ILE A 295 -12.94 -7.93 26.43
CA ILE A 295 -13.95 -7.13 25.74
C ILE A 295 -14.95 -8.07 25.07
N GLN A 296 -16.25 -7.79 25.18
CA GLN A 296 -17.29 -8.63 24.56
C GLN A 296 -17.16 -8.60 23.04
N LYS A 297 -17.29 -9.78 22.41
CA LYS A 297 -17.35 -9.91 20.95
C LYS A 297 -18.80 -9.78 20.50
N ILE A 298 -19.09 -8.82 19.63
CA ILE A 298 -20.42 -8.63 19.03
C ILE A 298 -20.32 -8.61 17.50
N SER A 299 -21.41 -8.89 16.79
CA SER A 299 -21.38 -8.81 15.33
C SER A 299 -21.43 -7.35 14.85
N TRP A 300 -20.99 -7.09 13.62
CA TRP A 300 -21.17 -5.78 12.97
C TRP A 300 -22.63 -5.34 12.91
N LYS A 301 -23.55 -6.30 12.74
CA LYS A 301 -24.99 -6.02 12.69
C LYS A 301 -25.48 -5.52 14.04
N ASP A 302 -25.09 -6.19 15.13
CA ASP A 302 -25.50 -5.82 16.49
C ASP A 302 -24.86 -4.49 16.94
N LEU A 303 -23.69 -4.16 16.38
CA LEU A 303 -23.05 -2.85 16.54
C LEU A 303 -23.76 -1.73 15.74
N GLY A 304 -24.71 -2.03 14.87
CA GLY A 304 -25.42 -1.05 14.04
C GLY A 304 -24.75 -0.74 12.70
N PHE A 305 -23.80 -1.57 12.27
CA PHE A 305 -23.08 -1.41 11.00
C PHE A 305 -23.24 -2.65 10.11
N ALA A 306 -24.47 -3.14 9.90
CA ALA A 306 -24.73 -4.13 8.86
C ALA A 306 -24.28 -3.58 7.47
N LEU A 307 -23.93 -4.47 6.54
CA LEU A 307 -23.64 -4.03 5.17
C LEU A 307 -24.93 -3.44 4.56
N PRO A 308 -24.87 -2.23 3.98
CA PRO A 308 -26.01 -1.65 3.29
C PRO A 308 -26.35 -2.46 2.04
N LYS A 309 -27.59 -2.36 1.56
CA LYS A 309 -28.01 -3.02 0.33
C LYS A 309 -27.33 -2.37 -0.87
N ALA A 310 -27.07 -3.16 -1.91
CA ALA A 310 -26.60 -2.61 -3.18
C ALA A 310 -27.64 -1.63 -3.75
N PRO A 311 -27.21 -0.50 -4.32
CA PRO A 311 -28.12 0.45 -4.95
C PRO A 311 -28.85 -0.21 -6.12
N ILE A 312 -30.15 0.09 -6.24
CA ILE A 312 -30.96 -0.39 -7.34
C ILE A 312 -30.51 0.34 -8.61
N LYS A 313 -30.00 -0.39 -9.60
CA LYS A 313 -29.68 0.17 -10.92
C LYS A 313 -30.97 0.69 -11.55
N LYS A 314 -31.07 1.99 -11.76
CA LYS A 314 -32.14 2.58 -12.58
C LYS A 314 -31.70 2.49 -14.03
N GLU A 315 -32.27 1.56 -14.78
CA GLU A 315 -32.21 1.61 -16.23
C GLU A 315 -32.91 2.88 -16.67
N THR A 316 -32.14 3.84 -17.17
CA THR A 316 -32.70 5.05 -17.73
C THR A 316 -32.71 4.81 -19.23
N ASP A 317 -33.85 4.35 -19.77
CA ASP A 317 -34.06 4.33 -21.21
C ASP A 317 -34.25 5.78 -21.64
N ILE A 318 -33.13 6.47 -21.82
CA ILE A 318 -33.13 7.81 -22.37
C ILE A 318 -33.32 7.59 -23.88
N GLY A 319 -34.57 7.58 -24.34
CA GLY A 319 -34.98 7.49 -25.75
C GLY A 319 -34.55 8.70 -26.58
N VAL A 320 -33.30 9.13 -26.41
CA VAL A 320 -32.67 10.27 -27.06
C VAL A 320 -31.94 9.76 -28.29
N GLU A 321 -32.47 10.14 -29.46
CA GLU A 321 -31.81 10.00 -30.76
C GLU A 321 -30.64 10.98 -30.90
N LYS A 322 -29.66 10.94 -29.99
CA LYS A 322 -28.38 11.63 -30.19
C LYS A 322 -27.41 10.66 -30.87
N THR A 323 -26.76 11.14 -31.93
CA THR A 323 -25.65 10.42 -32.56
C THR A 323 -24.51 10.26 -31.55
N LEU A 324 -24.05 9.03 -31.37
CA LEU A 324 -22.92 8.73 -30.51
C LEU A 324 -21.64 9.36 -31.09
N PRO A 325 -20.89 10.13 -30.28
CA PRO A 325 -19.56 10.60 -30.67
C PRO A 325 -18.63 9.44 -31.01
N ARG A 326 -17.75 9.65 -31.99
CA ARG A 326 -16.78 8.64 -32.41
C ARG A 326 -15.43 8.79 -31.74
N ASN A 327 -15.00 10.03 -31.50
CA ASN A 327 -13.73 10.34 -30.88
C ASN A 327 -13.95 10.69 -29.41
N TRP A 328 -13.24 9.99 -28.54
CA TRP A 328 -13.33 10.14 -27.10
C TRP A 328 -11.94 10.37 -26.52
N SER A 329 -11.85 11.30 -25.58
CA SER A 329 -10.65 11.57 -24.78
C SER A 329 -10.95 11.29 -23.30
N LEU A 330 -9.95 10.77 -22.60
CA LEU A 330 -10.06 10.50 -21.17
C LEU A 330 -10.22 11.82 -20.38
N VAL A 331 -11.12 11.82 -19.40
CA VAL A 331 -11.26 12.93 -18.44
C VAL A 331 -10.10 12.90 -17.44
N SER A 332 -9.65 14.06 -16.98
CA SER A 332 -8.62 14.14 -15.94
C SER A 332 -9.15 13.58 -14.61
N PRO A 333 -8.38 12.75 -13.87
CA PRO A 333 -8.77 12.31 -12.54
C PRO A 333 -8.96 13.47 -11.58
N GLU A 334 -10.02 13.41 -10.76
CA GLU A 334 -10.27 14.38 -9.70
C GLU A 334 -9.80 13.82 -8.33
N PRO A 335 -9.21 14.65 -7.44
CA PRO A 335 -8.59 14.17 -6.19
C PRO A 335 -9.52 13.46 -5.20
N ASP A 336 -10.83 13.73 -5.27
CA ASP A 336 -11.84 13.17 -4.35
C ASP A 336 -12.80 12.19 -5.04
N MET A 337 -12.72 12.10 -6.37
CA MET A 337 -13.46 11.11 -7.16
C MET A 337 -12.71 9.80 -7.23
N PRO A 338 -13.38 8.65 -7.14
CA PRO A 338 -12.70 7.35 -7.08
C PRO A 338 -11.65 7.11 -8.20
N PRO A 339 -10.63 6.27 -7.97
CA PRO A 339 -9.54 6.06 -8.91
C PRO A 339 -10.02 5.52 -10.25
N MET A 340 -9.58 6.13 -11.35
CA MET A 340 -9.86 5.62 -12.70
C MET A 340 -9.05 4.36 -13.02
N ILE A 341 -7.82 4.27 -12.50
CA ILE A 341 -6.98 3.07 -12.56
C ILE A 341 -6.46 2.81 -11.15
N GLN A 342 -6.93 1.72 -10.56
CA GLN A 342 -6.43 1.19 -9.29
C GLN A 342 -5.60 -0.05 -9.58
N PHE A 343 -4.50 -0.21 -8.84
CA PHE A 343 -3.76 -1.46 -8.79
C PHE A 343 -3.72 -1.99 -7.37
N ARG A 344 -3.64 -3.31 -7.24
CA ARG A 344 -3.51 -3.98 -5.93
C ARG A 344 -2.92 -5.37 -6.10
N PHE A 345 -2.26 -5.84 -5.06
CA PHE A 345 -2.03 -7.28 -4.95
C PHE A 345 -3.36 -7.98 -4.60
N PRO A 346 -3.53 -9.26 -5.00
CA PRO A 346 -4.61 -10.08 -4.48
C PRO A 346 -4.45 -10.30 -2.98
N ALA A 347 -5.56 -10.65 -2.31
CA ALA A 347 -5.50 -11.09 -0.93
C ALA A 347 -4.59 -12.33 -0.80
N PRO A 348 -3.81 -12.45 0.29
CA PRO A 348 -3.86 -11.64 1.51
C PRO A 348 -2.98 -10.37 1.49
N LEU A 349 -2.49 -9.94 0.32
CA LEU A 349 -1.54 -8.82 0.16
C LEU A 349 -2.18 -7.52 -0.33
N ASP A 350 -3.50 -7.50 -0.46
CA ASP A 350 -4.35 -6.38 -0.93
C ASP A 350 -4.28 -5.11 -0.06
N GLN A 351 -3.58 -5.11 1.08
CA GLN A 351 -3.13 -3.85 1.70
C GLN A 351 -2.17 -3.05 0.81
N TYR A 352 -1.44 -3.73 -0.07
CA TYR A 352 -0.62 -3.10 -1.08
C TYR A 352 -1.50 -2.73 -2.27
N SER A 353 -2.16 -1.58 -2.16
CA SER A 353 -2.99 -1.00 -3.22
C SER A 353 -2.66 0.47 -3.45
N GLY A 354 -2.91 0.94 -4.66
CA GLY A 354 -2.65 2.31 -5.08
C GLY A 354 -3.37 2.67 -6.36
N GLU A 355 -3.06 3.86 -6.87
CA GLU A 355 -3.69 4.42 -8.05
C GLU A 355 -2.67 5.11 -8.97
N ALA A 356 -3.09 5.35 -10.20
CA ALA A 356 -2.40 6.20 -11.16
C ALA A 356 -3.11 7.55 -11.29
N LYS A 357 -2.40 8.66 -11.06
CA LYS A 357 -2.98 10.01 -11.04
C LYS A 357 -2.88 10.76 -12.37
N HIS A 358 -1.87 10.48 -13.19
CA HIS A 358 -1.70 11.13 -14.49
C HIS A 358 -1.98 10.14 -15.60
N LEU A 359 -3.17 10.30 -16.18
CA LEU A 359 -3.69 9.44 -17.24
C LEU A 359 -3.90 10.27 -18.50
N ALA A 360 -3.62 9.65 -19.64
CA ALA A 360 -4.08 10.12 -20.94
C ALA A 360 -4.68 8.95 -21.69
N GLY A 361 -5.63 9.23 -22.57
CA GLY A 361 -6.29 8.17 -23.31
C GLY A 361 -7.16 8.69 -24.42
N ARG A 362 -7.24 7.90 -25.48
CA ARG A 362 -8.08 8.18 -26.64
C ARG A 362 -8.76 6.90 -27.10
N LEU A 363 -10.02 6.99 -27.48
CA LEU A 363 -10.77 5.91 -28.08
C LEU A 363 -11.51 6.45 -29.32
N ILE A 364 -11.35 5.75 -30.44
CA ILE A 364 -11.98 6.05 -31.71
C ILE A 364 -12.87 4.86 -32.05
N LEU A 365 -14.18 5.10 -32.07
CA LEU A 365 -15.16 4.11 -32.51
C LEU A 365 -15.25 4.09 -34.05
N PRO A 366 -15.36 2.89 -34.65
CA PRO A 366 -15.58 2.77 -36.08
C PRO A 366 -16.93 3.37 -36.48
N GLU A 367 -17.09 3.67 -37.76
CA GLU A 367 -18.33 4.21 -38.32
C GLU A 367 -19.48 3.20 -38.22
N ASP A 368 -19.16 1.94 -38.53
CA ASP A 368 -20.03 0.79 -38.33
C ASP A 368 -19.45 -0.07 -37.21
N ILE A 369 -20.02 0.04 -36.01
CA ILE A 369 -19.64 -0.75 -34.82
C ILE A 369 -19.83 -2.25 -35.06
N GLN A 370 -20.68 -2.65 -36.01
CA GLN A 370 -20.85 -4.06 -36.36
C GLN A 370 -19.67 -4.63 -37.15
N LYS A 371 -18.97 -3.79 -37.93
CA LYS A 371 -17.97 -4.24 -38.91
C LYS A 371 -16.55 -3.76 -38.63
N GLY A 372 -16.40 -2.61 -37.98
CA GLY A 372 -15.09 -2.02 -37.69
C GLY A 372 -14.54 -2.42 -36.32
N GLN A 373 -13.28 -2.08 -36.10
CA GLN A 373 -12.58 -2.28 -34.84
C GLN A 373 -12.30 -0.91 -34.19
N PRO A 374 -12.51 -0.77 -32.88
CA PRO A 374 -12.10 0.45 -32.19
C PRO A 374 -10.58 0.58 -32.21
N GLN A 375 -10.10 1.81 -32.23
CA GLN A 375 -8.68 2.14 -32.11
C GLN A 375 -8.50 3.07 -30.92
N GLY A 376 -7.37 2.95 -30.23
CA GLY A 376 -7.15 3.80 -29.08
C GLY A 376 -5.99 3.35 -28.22
N TYR A 377 -5.77 4.12 -27.17
CA TYR A 377 -4.77 3.82 -26.18
C TYR A 377 -5.15 4.41 -24.84
N ILE A 378 -4.57 3.84 -23.78
CA ILE A 378 -4.49 4.43 -22.44
C ILE A 378 -3.01 4.48 -22.07
N SER A 379 -2.55 5.62 -21.56
CA SER A 379 -1.21 5.79 -21.03
C SER A 379 -1.22 6.36 -19.63
N VAL A 380 -0.29 5.89 -18.82
CA VAL A 380 -0.07 6.28 -17.43
C VAL A 380 1.33 6.84 -17.31
N GLY A 381 1.44 8.07 -16.80
CA GLY A 381 2.74 8.58 -16.36
C GLY A 381 3.19 7.81 -15.12
N THR A 382 4.25 7.00 -15.22
CA THR A 382 4.67 6.06 -14.17
C THR A 382 5.13 6.77 -12.89
N ALA A 383 5.59 8.02 -13.00
CA ALA A 383 5.90 8.88 -11.85
C ALA A 383 4.65 9.32 -11.05
N SER A 384 3.44 9.14 -11.59
CA SER A 384 2.18 9.47 -10.93
C SER A 384 1.58 8.31 -10.12
N ILE A 385 2.21 7.13 -10.17
CA ILE A 385 1.81 5.96 -9.40
C ILE A 385 2.06 6.25 -7.91
N THR A 386 1.05 6.00 -7.10
CA THR A 386 1.07 6.28 -5.67
C THR A 386 0.25 5.27 -4.87
N MET A 387 0.73 4.97 -3.68
CA MET A 387 0.02 4.24 -2.63
C MET A 387 -0.40 5.17 -1.47
N GLY A 388 -0.26 6.49 -1.68
CA GLY A 388 -0.50 7.53 -0.69
C GLY A 388 0.60 7.68 0.35
N GLU A 389 1.76 7.05 0.17
CA GLU A 389 2.90 7.13 1.08
C GLU A 389 4.16 7.59 0.32
N PRO A 390 4.58 8.87 0.44
CA PRO A 390 5.63 9.44 -0.41
C PRO A 390 6.96 8.67 -0.39
N ASP A 391 7.36 8.15 0.78
CA ASP A 391 8.59 7.37 0.91
C ASP A 391 8.47 6.03 0.14
N LEU A 392 7.31 5.38 0.16
CA LEU A 392 7.04 4.14 -0.57
C LEU A 392 6.91 4.40 -2.08
N ASP A 393 6.22 5.48 -2.45
CA ASP A 393 6.07 5.91 -3.85
C ASP A 393 7.43 6.14 -4.50
N LYS A 394 8.36 6.80 -3.79
CA LYS A 394 9.73 6.98 -4.25
C LYS A 394 10.49 5.66 -4.45
N VAL A 395 10.19 4.62 -3.66
CA VAL A 395 10.78 3.29 -3.87
C VAL A 395 10.23 2.67 -5.14
N LEU A 396 8.91 2.68 -5.32
CA LEU A 396 8.25 2.15 -6.52
C LEU A 396 8.73 2.84 -7.79
N GLN A 397 9.00 4.15 -7.72
CA GLN A 397 9.46 4.93 -8.85
C GLN A 397 10.95 4.68 -9.21
N GLY A 398 11.72 4.08 -8.29
CA GLY A 398 13.14 3.82 -8.43
C GLY A 398 13.50 2.73 -9.44
N SER A 399 14.81 2.58 -9.71
CA SER A 399 15.34 1.73 -10.77
C SER A 399 15.06 0.22 -10.60
N VAL A 400 14.88 -0.24 -9.36
CA VAL A 400 14.56 -1.65 -9.05
C VAL A 400 13.14 -2.00 -9.49
N PHE A 401 12.19 -1.07 -9.30
CA PHE A 401 10.77 -1.26 -9.61
C PHE A 401 10.44 -0.67 -10.97
N LEU A 402 9.79 0.50 -11.05
CA LEU A 402 9.27 1.05 -12.31
C LEU A 402 10.34 1.74 -13.16
N ASN A 403 11.43 2.21 -12.54
CA ASN A 403 12.49 2.98 -13.20
C ASN A 403 11.92 4.13 -14.05
N THR A 404 11.15 5.00 -13.40
CA THR A 404 10.33 6.04 -14.04
C THR A 404 11.14 7.07 -14.82
N GLU A 405 12.39 7.30 -14.43
CA GLU A 405 13.31 8.16 -15.19
C GLU A 405 13.61 7.59 -16.58
N LYS A 406 13.80 6.26 -16.68
CA LYS A 406 14.07 5.58 -17.95
C LYS A 406 12.80 5.22 -18.72
N TYR A 407 11.72 4.91 -18.00
CA TYR A 407 10.44 4.47 -18.54
C TYR A 407 9.31 5.34 -17.98
N PRO A 408 9.16 6.58 -18.48
CA PRO A 408 8.23 7.57 -17.92
C PRO A 408 6.76 7.20 -18.11
N ASP A 409 6.46 6.30 -19.06
CA ASP A 409 5.10 5.92 -19.40
C ASP A 409 4.91 4.40 -19.37
N ALA A 410 3.75 3.97 -18.87
CA ALA A 410 3.17 2.66 -19.13
C ALA A 410 1.98 2.85 -20.06
N ARG A 411 1.78 1.94 -21.02
CA ARG A 411 0.82 2.16 -22.11
C ARG A 411 0.13 0.87 -22.54
N PHE A 412 -1.16 0.98 -22.83
CA PHE A 412 -1.96 -0.06 -23.47
C PHE A 412 -2.48 0.47 -24.80
N ASP A 413 -2.13 -0.19 -25.90
CA ASP A 413 -2.61 0.15 -27.25
C ASP A 413 -3.61 -0.92 -27.72
N ILE A 414 -4.81 -0.47 -28.10
CA ILE A 414 -5.92 -1.35 -28.53
C ILE A 414 -5.63 -1.86 -29.94
N SER A 415 -5.67 -3.18 -30.13
CA SER A 415 -5.54 -3.82 -31.44
C SER A 415 -6.87 -4.34 -31.99
N SER A 416 -7.74 -4.84 -31.12
CA SER A 416 -9.08 -5.30 -31.49
C SER A 416 -10.03 -5.32 -30.28
N ALA A 417 -11.32 -5.40 -30.57
CA ALA A 417 -12.36 -5.63 -29.58
C ALA A 417 -13.38 -6.64 -30.11
N ASP A 418 -13.94 -7.43 -29.20
CA ASP A 418 -15.06 -8.32 -29.45
C ASP A 418 -16.11 -8.17 -28.35
N GLY A 419 -17.40 -8.34 -28.65
CA GLY A 419 -18.45 -8.11 -27.66
C GLY A 419 -19.85 -8.09 -28.24
N ASP A 420 -20.84 -7.88 -27.37
CA ASP A 420 -22.24 -7.77 -27.79
C ASP A 420 -22.43 -6.53 -28.67
N ARG A 421 -22.60 -6.77 -29.96
CA ARG A 421 -22.78 -5.71 -30.95
C ARG A 421 -24.24 -5.28 -31.06
N GLY A 422 -25.19 -5.96 -30.41
CA GLY A 422 -26.62 -5.84 -30.67
C GLY A 422 -27.26 -4.52 -30.25
N SER A 423 -26.68 -3.73 -29.33
CA SER A 423 -27.34 -2.49 -28.86
C SER A 423 -26.42 -1.44 -28.21
N PHE A 424 -25.32 -1.06 -28.86
CA PHE A 424 -24.47 0.04 -28.37
C PHE A 424 -25.23 1.39 -28.48
N GLY A 425 -25.59 1.99 -27.35
CA GLY A 425 -26.46 3.18 -27.27
C GLY A 425 -26.47 3.83 -25.89
N TYR A 426 -27.03 5.04 -25.78
CA TYR A 426 -27.13 5.72 -24.48
C TYR A 426 -27.95 4.91 -23.47
N GLY A 427 -27.43 4.77 -22.24
CA GLY A 427 -28.07 4.04 -21.15
C GLY A 427 -28.05 2.51 -21.32
N LYS A 428 -27.34 2.00 -22.35
CA LYS A 428 -27.23 0.56 -22.61
C LYS A 428 -25.82 0.06 -22.27
N LEU A 429 -25.74 -0.80 -21.28
CA LEU A 429 -24.51 -1.48 -20.91
C LEU A 429 -24.17 -2.53 -21.98
N SER A 430 -22.99 -2.39 -22.59
CA SER A 430 -22.44 -3.35 -23.54
C SER A 430 -21.25 -4.06 -22.90
N THR A 431 -21.19 -5.38 -22.99
CA THR A 431 -20.08 -6.19 -22.46
C THR A 431 -19.25 -6.80 -23.57
N GLY A 432 -17.95 -6.94 -23.36
CA GLY A 432 -17.05 -7.54 -24.34
C GLY A 432 -15.65 -7.78 -23.81
N SER A 433 -14.71 -7.90 -24.73
CA SER A 433 -13.28 -8.01 -24.48
C SER A 433 -12.50 -7.11 -25.43
N VAL A 434 -11.41 -6.54 -24.94
CA VAL A 434 -10.47 -5.75 -25.74
C VAL A 434 -9.12 -6.45 -25.71
N GLN A 435 -8.56 -6.68 -26.88
CA GLN A 435 -7.20 -7.14 -27.04
C GLN A 435 -6.28 -5.96 -27.37
N GLY A 436 -5.08 -6.00 -26.83
CA GLY A 436 -4.08 -4.97 -27.10
C GLY A 436 -2.71 -5.34 -26.56
N THR A 437 -1.75 -4.45 -26.80
CA THR A 437 -0.38 -4.58 -26.30
C THR A 437 -0.17 -3.69 -25.09
N PHE A 438 0.20 -4.28 -23.96
CA PHE A 438 0.55 -3.58 -22.74
C PHE A 438 2.06 -3.47 -22.59
N THR A 439 2.56 -2.26 -22.40
CA THR A 439 3.98 -1.95 -22.19
C THR A 439 4.20 -1.32 -20.82
N LEU A 440 5.10 -1.91 -20.03
CA LEU A 440 5.52 -1.44 -18.71
C LEU A 440 7.02 -1.67 -18.57
N LYS A 441 7.75 -0.69 -18.03
CA LYS A 441 9.21 -0.79 -17.80
C LYS A 441 9.99 -1.25 -19.05
N GLY A 442 9.55 -0.81 -20.23
CA GLY A 442 10.17 -1.15 -21.52
C GLY A 442 9.97 -2.61 -22.00
N LYS A 443 9.11 -3.40 -21.36
CA LYS A 443 8.71 -4.72 -21.83
C LYS A 443 7.25 -4.73 -22.23
N THR A 444 6.91 -5.54 -23.22
CA THR A 444 5.57 -5.58 -23.83
C THR A 444 4.99 -6.99 -23.79
N ILE A 445 3.73 -7.10 -23.43
CA ILE A 445 2.93 -8.32 -23.49
C ILE A 445 1.61 -8.06 -24.21
N VAL A 446 0.97 -9.12 -24.71
CA VAL A 446 -0.39 -9.04 -25.25
C VAL A 446 -1.38 -9.36 -24.12
N LEU A 447 -2.39 -8.53 -23.95
CA LEU A 447 -3.48 -8.74 -22.99
C LEU A 447 -4.81 -8.82 -23.72
N VAL A 448 -5.73 -9.60 -23.15
CA VAL A 448 -7.16 -9.62 -23.49
C VAL A 448 -7.92 -9.29 -22.22
N LEU A 449 -8.63 -8.17 -22.21
CA LEU A 449 -9.28 -7.62 -21.03
C LEU A 449 -10.80 -7.70 -21.18
N PRO A 450 -11.54 -8.31 -20.25
CA PRO A 450 -12.99 -8.16 -20.21
C PRO A 450 -13.33 -6.70 -19.87
N ILE A 451 -14.30 -6.14 -20.58
CA ILE A 451 -14.75 -4.76 -20.37
C ILE A 451 -16.27 -4.64 -20.41
N GLU A 452 -16.76 -3.62 -19.71
CA GLU A 452 -18.11 -3.09 -19.83
C GLU A 452 -18.02 -1.65 -20.32
N ILE A 453 -18.84 -1.29 -21.32
CA ILE A 453 -18.91 0.06 -21.85
C ILE A 453 -20.36 0.53 -21.80
N GLU A 454 -20.57 1.75 -21.31
CA GLU A 454 -21.87 2.38 -21.28
C GLU A 454 -21.77 3.85 -21.71
N PRO A 455 -22.30 4.22 -22.88
CA PRO A 455 -22.53 5.61 -23.22
C PRO A 455 -23.64 6.18 -22.32
N VAL A 456 -23.40 7.32 -21.69
CA VAL A 456 -24.37 8.00 -20.83
C VAL A 456 -24.43 9.49 -21.15
N LEU A 457 -25.49 10.16 -20.69
CA LEU A 457 -25.56 11.61 -20.65
C LEU A 457 -25.34 12.05 -19.21
N ASN A 458 -24.46 13.03 -18.98
CA ASN A 458 -24.35 13.65 -17.66
C ASN A 458 -25.55 14.57 -17.39
N GLU A 459 -25.59 15.20 -16.20
CA GLU A 459 -26.67 16.13 -15.82
C GLU A 459 -26.85 17.30 -16.80
N ASP A 460 -25.77 17.76 -17.44
CA ASP A 460 -25.78 18.80 -18.48
C ASP A 460 -26.19 18.29 -19.87
N MET A 461 -26.68 17.05 -19.97
CA MET A 461 -27.01 16.38 -21.23
C MET A 461 -25.83 16.23 -22.20
N MET A 462 -24.60 16.27 -21.68
CA MET A 462 -23.36 16.08 -22.42
C MET A 462 -22.97 14.59 -22.44
N PRO A 463 -22.58 14.05 -23.60
CA PRO A 463 -22.14 12.66 -23.68
C PRO A 463 -20.95 12.34 -22.79
N ARG A 464 -20.98 11.17 -22.18
CA ARG A 464 -19.85 10.51 -21.51
C ARG A 464 -19.81 9.05 -21.93
N LEU A 465 -18.62 8.47 -21.91
CA LEU A 465 -18.43 7.04 -22.08
C LEU A 465 -17.82 6.49 -20.81
N LEU A 466 -18.56 5.61 -20.14
CA LEU A 466 -18.08 4.89 -18.97
C LEU A 466 -17.46 3.57 -19.46
N VAL A 467 -16.21 3.31 -19.09
CA VAL A 467 -15.53 2.05 -19.42
C VAL A 467 -15.04 1.42 -18.14
N LYS A 468 -15.49 0.20 -17.87
CA LYS A 468 -15.05 -0.62 -16.75
C LYS A 468 -14.35 -1.86 -17.25
N GLY A 469 -13.40 -2.35 -16.48
CA GLY A 469 -12.69 -3.57 -16.82
C GLY A 469 -11.73 -3.96 -15.72
N SER A 470 -11.17 -5.15 -15.83
CA SER A 470 -10.15 -5.62 -14.91
C SER A 470 -9.18 -6.55 -15.63
N PHE A 471 -7.92 -6.53 -15.22
CA PHE A 471 -6.93 -7.47 -15.71
C PHE A 471 -5.87 -7.73 -14.65
N GLU A 472 -5.08 -8.76 -14.86
CA GLU A 472 -3.95 -9.10 -14.01
C GLU A 472 -2.66 -9.17 -14.83
N ILE A 473 -1.54 -8.89 -14.17
CA ILE A 473 -0.21 -9.12 -14.73
C ILE A 473 0.65 -9.89 -13.74
N ASN A 474 1.62 -10.62 -14.27
CA ASN A 474 2.72 -11.15 -13.49
C ASN A 474 3.90 -10.17 -13.52
N LEU A 475 4.32 -9.68 -12.36
CA LEU A 475 5.42 -8.74 -12.21
C LEU A 475 6.76 -9.28 -12.74
N THR A 476 6.96 -10.61 -12.74
CA THR A 476 8.20 -11.23 -13.24
C THR A 476 8.38 -11.02 -14.74
N ASP A 477 7.29 -10.95 -15.50
CA ASP A 477 7.33 -10.66 -16.95
C ASP A 477 8.00 -9.30 -17.20
N PHE A 478 7.81 -8.37 -16.27
CA PHE A 478 8.35 -7.02 -16.28
C PHE A 478 9.70 -6.88 -15.57
N ALA A 479 10.29 -7.98 -15.07
CA ALA A 479 11.46 -7.94 -14.19
C ALA A 479 11.27 -6.97 -13.00
N ILE A 480 10.10 -7.06 -12.37
CA ILE A 480 9.76 -6.35 -11.14
C ILE A 480 9.66 -7.39 -10.02
N GLU A 481 10.28 -7.11 -8.88
CA GLU A 481 10.20 -7.99 -7.71
C GLU A 481 8.79 -7.92 -7.08
N GLY A 482 8.33 -9.07 -6.60
CA GLY A 482 7.04 -9.17 -5.92
C GLY A 482 7.05 -8.60 -4.50
N ALA A 483 5.86 -8.49 -3.91
CA ALA A 483 5.72 -8.16 -2.49
C ALA A 483 6.29 -9.28 -1.59
N ASP A 484 6.45 -9.00 -0.29
CA ASP A 484 6.65 -10.07 0.69
C ASP A 484 5.31 -10.76 0.96
N GLY A 485 5.23 -12.07 0.69
CA GLY A 485 3.99 -12.82 0.82
C GLY A 485 4.02 -14.19 0.15
N PRO A 486 2.90 -14.91 0.21
CA PRO A 486 2.79 -16.24 -0.38
C PRO A 486 2.79 -16.19 -1.92
N GLU A 487 3.32 -17.25 -2.53
CA GLU A 487 3.10 -17.56 -3.95
C GLU A 487 1.66 -18.05 -4.19
N PRO A 488 1.07 -17.81 -5.38
CA PRO A 488 1.57 -16.93 -6.44
C PRO A 488 1.29 -15.44 -6.20
N PHE A 489 0.52 -15.12 -5.16
CA PHE A 489 -0.05 -13.79 -4.90
C PHE A 489 0.99 -12.67 -4.84
N ARG A 490 2.20 -12.97 -4.37
CA ARG A 490 3.28 -11.98 -4.29
C ARG A 490 3.78 -11.44 -5.63
N HIS A 491 3.55 -12.13 -6.74
CA HIS A 491 3.98 -11.72 -8.07
C HIS A 491 2.82 -11.25 -8.95
N MET A 492 1.58 -11.37 -8.49
CA MET A 492 0.39 -10.99 -9.26
C MET A 492 -0.06 -9.59 -8.86
N LEU A 493 -0.31 -8.75 -9.87
CA LEU A 493 -0.89 -7.44 -9.67
C LEU A 493 -2.20 -7.33 -10.44
N LEU A 494 -3.27 -7.00 -9.73
CA LEU A 494 -4.61 -6.81 -10.27
C LEU A 494 -4.83 -5.33 -10.55
N PHE A 495 -5.46 -5.04 -11.68
CA PHE A 495 -5.83 -3.71 -12.12
C PHE A 495 -7.34 -3.63 -12.29
N ASP A 496 -7.93 -2.61 -11.69
CA ASP A 496 -9.35 -2.31 -11.78
C ASP A 496 -9.51 -0.96 -12.50
N LEU A 497 -10.27 -0.95 -13.60
CA LEU A 497 -10.47 0.20 -14.49
C LEU A 497 -11.87 0.78 -14.31
N ASN A 498 -11.96 2.09 -14.12
CA ASN A 498 -13.18 2.88 -14.03
C ASN A 498 -13.01 4.18 -14.82
N LEU A 499 -12.82 4.05 -16.13
CA LEU A 499 -12.49 5.17 -17.00
C LEU A 499 -13.75 5.97 -17.35
N VAL A 500 -13.59 7.30 -17.39
CA VAL A 500 -14.62 8.22 -17.88
C VAL A 500 -14.04 9.00 -19.05
N MET A 501 -14.69 8.90 -20.20
CA MET A 501 -14.27 9.62 -21.41
C MET A 501 -15.31 10.65 -21.82
N LYS A 502 -14.85 11.71 -22.48
CA LYS A 502 -15.68 12.78 -23.06
C LYS A 502 -15.42 12.87 -24.57
N PRO A 503 -16.36 13.40 -25.35
CA PRO A 503 -16.12 13.67 -26.77
C PRO A 503 -14.95 14.63 -26.98
N GLU A 504 -14.19 14.43 -28.05
CA GLU A 504 -13.18 15.39 -28.55
C GLU A 504 -13.80 16.54 -29.33
#